data_AF-A0AAW2WQT2-F1
#
_entry.id   AF-A0AAW2WQT2-F1
#
_cell.length_a   1.000
_cell.length_b   1.000
_cell.length_c   1.000
_cell.angle_alpha   90.00
_cell.angle_beta   90.00
_cell.angle_gamma   90.00
#
_symmetry.space_group_name_H-M   'P 1'
#
loop_
_entity.id
_entity.type
_entity.pdbx_description
1 polymer ?
#
loop_
_entity_poly.entity_id
_entity_poly.type
_entity_poly.pdbx_seq_one_letter_code
_entity_poly.pdbx_strand_id
1 'polypeptide(L)'
;MFSRLVDAFESKISSAVEDAISKKIKESIVGLDSMLQSLPKEVPVTNIAALNVTFVDDPELSESSLDLEVNGLFSAKDAVVLSSHYHRSIRDSLSCKEADKMIKISLHEDVLKSASSVYFNASKMQWIVDKLPDQSLLNTAGWRFIIPKLYKMYPNHDMNLNVSVSSPPTIEVENQHIKTTILLDVVIDVLDVEEVIPVLSFSMVIGTSTSAEISRNALTGSVKLNDFTLSLNWSKVGDLHMLLIKTLLSTALKTVILPYINLKLSEGFQLPVFHGYKLQDAQILCTDSWIVICSDVTSV
;
A
#
# COMPACT_ATOMS: atom_id res chain seq x y z
N MET A 1 -71.25 -3.38 16.05
CA MET A 1 -71.12 -2.97 14.63
C MET A 1 -69.67 -3.05 14.15
N PHE A 2 -68.71 -2.56 14.95
CA PHE A 2 -67.28 -2.62 14.63
C PHE A 2 -66.73 -4.05 14.49
N SER A 3 -67.05 -4.99 15.40
CA SER A 3 -66.51 -6.37 15.29
C SER A 3 -67.02 -7.12 14.05
N ARG A 4 -68.27 -6.91 13.62
CA ARG A 4 -68.80 -7.50 12.39
C ARG A 4 -68.13 -6.97 11.12
N LEU A 5 -67.62 -5.74 11.16
CA LEU A 5 -66.83 -5.17 10.06
C LEU A 5 -65.41 -5.76 10.06
N VAL A 6 -64.82 -5.97 11.23
CA VAL A 6 -63.53 -6.66 11.37
C VAL A 6 -63.66 -8.09 10.83
N ASP A 7 -64.62 -8.89 11.32
CA ASP A 7 -64.83 -10.29 10.89
C ASP A 7 -65.06 -10.42 9.36
N ALA A 8 -65.69 -9.41 8.74
CA ALA A 8 -66.02 -9.43 7.30
C ALA A 8 -64.85 -9.03 6.38
N PHE A 9 -63.89 -8.23 6.88
CA PHE A 9 -62.82 -7.64 6.07
C PHE A 9 -61.41 -8.03 6.53
N GLU A 10 -61.23 -8.59 7.72
CA GLU A 10 -59.93 -8.97 8.29
C GLU A 10 -59.13 -9.82 7.32
N SER A 11 -59.70 -10.93 6.83
CA SER A 11 -59.01 -11.81 5.88
C SER A 11 -58.62 -11.10 4.57
N LYS A 12 -59.48 -10.20 4.06
CA LYS A 12 -59.20 -9.44 2.82
C LYS A 12 -58.12 -8.38 3.04
N ILE A 13 -58.14 -7.71 4.19
CA ILE A 13 -57.14 -6.71 4.55
C ILE A 13 -55.79 -7.39 4.80
N SER A 14 -55.75 -8.50 5.56
CA SER A 14 -54.53 -9.28 5.77
C SER A 14 -53.91 -9.74 4.46
N SER A 15 -54.70 -10.37 3.58
CA SER A 15 -54.20 -10.83 2.27
C SER A 15 -53.69 -9.66 1.41
N ALA A 16 -54.42 -8.54 1.37
CA ALA A 16 -53.97 -7.37 0.61
C ALA A 16 -52.67 -6.76 1.16
N VAL A 17 -52.49 -6.75 2.50
CA VAL A 17 -51.28 -6.28 3.16
C VAL A 17 -50.11 -7.24 2.90
N GLU A 18 -50.32 -8.56 3.04
CA GLU A 18 -49.31 -9.58 2.75
C GLU A 18 -48.83 -9.51 1.30
N ASP A 19 -49.76 -9.36 0.35
CA ASP A 19 -49.44 -9.22 -1.08
C ASP A 19 -48.66 -7.93 -1.35
N ALA A 20 -49.09 -6.82 -0.75
CA ALA A 20 -48.42 -5.53 -0.92
C ALA A 20 -47.00 -5.53 -0.34
N ILE A 21 -46.82 -6.10 0.85
CA ILE A 21 -45.51 -6.25 1.50
C ILE A 21 -44.62 -7.19 0.67
N SER A 22 -45.13 -8.35 0.27
CA SER A 22 -44.39 -9.32 -0.55
C SER A 22 -43.94 -8.72 -1.88
N LYS A 23 -44.80 -7.93 -2.52
CA LYS A 23 -44.47 -7.19 -3.74
C LYS A 23 -43.36 -6.17 -3.50
N LYS A 24 -43.47 -5.38 -2.43
CA LYS A 24 -42.45 -4.37 -2.08
C LYS A 24 -41.10 -4.99 -1.75
N ILE A 25 -41.07 -6.13 -1.05
CA ILE A 25 -39.83 -6.86 -0.78
C ILE A 25 -39.19 -7.33 -2.08
N LYS A 26 -39.96 -7.92 -3.01
CA LYS A 26 -39.44 -8.35 -4.32
C LYS A 26 -38.88 -7.18 -5.13
N GLU A 27 -39.59 -6.05 -5.16
CA GLU A 27 -39.12 -4.82 -5.82
C GLU A 27 -37.81 -4.32 -5.21
N SER A 28 -37.68 -4.32 -3.88
CA SER A 28 -36.46 -3.92 -3.18
C SER A 28 -35.28 -4.86 -3.44
N ILE A 29 -35.51 -6.18 -3.54
CA ILE A 29 -34.46 -7.15 -3.87
C ILE A 29 -33.93 -6.91 -5.28
N VAL A 30 -34.80 -6.66 -6.26
CA VAL A 30 -34.39 -6.30 -7.63
C VAL A 30 -33.62 -4.97 -7.65
N GLY A 31 -34.04 -4.01 -6.83
CA GLY A 31 -33.30 -2.75 -6.66
C GLY A 31 -31.90 -2.95 -6.09
N LEU A 32 -31.76 -3.82 -5.09
CA LEU A 32 -30.47 -4.15 -4.49
C LEU A 32 -29.55 -4.87 -5.50
N ASP A 33 -30.06 -5.83 -6.26
CA ASP A 33 -29.31 -6.52 -7.32
C ASP A 33 -28.80 -5.52 -8.38
N SER A 34 -29.67 -4.63 -8.85
CA SER A 34 -29.26 -3.58 -9.80
C SER A 34 -28.20 -2.64 -9.22
N MET A 35 -28.25 -2.32 -7.93
CA MET A 35 -27.23 -1.50 -7.26
C MET A 35 -25.90 -2.25 -7.21
N LEU A 36 -25.88 -3.52 -6.80
CA LEU A 36 -24.66 -4.32 -6.72
C LEU A 36 -24.01 -4.48 -8.10
N GLN A 37 -24.79 -4.70 -9.16
CA GLN A 37 -24.30 -4.77 -10.54
C GLN A 37 -23.77 -3.43 -11.07
N SER A 38 -24.21 -2.30 -10.50
CA SER A 38 -23.76 -0.96 -10.87
C SER A 38 -22.44 -0.55 -10.22
N LEU A 39 -21.94 -1.33 -9.24
CA LEU A 39 -20.66 -1.06 -8.62
C LEU A 39 -19.54 -1.08 -9.68
N PRO A 40 -18.59 -0.14 -9.60
CA PRO A 40 -17.49 -0.11 -10.55
C PRO A 40 -16.68 -1.42 -10.43
N LYS A 41 -16.18 -1.93 -11.55
CA LYS A 41 -15.28 -3.10 -11.57
C LYS A 41 -13.83 -2.73 -11.27
N GLU A 42 -13.49 -1.46 -11.48
CA GLU A 42 -12.17 -0.90 -11.21
C GLU A 42 -12.30 0.48 -10.57
N VAL A 43 -11.44 0.75 -9.58
CA VAL A 43 -11.34 2.05 -8.92
C VAL A 43 -9.96 2.65 -9.23
N PRO A 44 -9.87 3.76 -9.98
CA PRO A 44 -8.59 4.41 -10.22
C PRO A 44 -8.03 4.98 -8.92
N VAL A 45 -6.82 4.57 -8.55
CA VAL A 45 -6.14 5.06 -7.34
C VAL A 45 -5.18 6.19 -7.68
N THR A 46 -4.47 6.07 -8.81
CA THR A 46 -3.62 7.13 -9.37
C THR A 46 -3.81 7.23 -10.88
N ASN A 47 -3.04 8.12 -11.53
CA ASN A 47 -2.98 8.17 -12.98
C ASN A 47 -2.30 6.94 -13.61
N ILE A 48 -1.71 6.04 -12.81
CA ILE A 48 -0.92 4.90 -13.28
C ILE A 48 -1.56 3.58 -12.86
N ALA A 49 -2.19 3.54 -11.68
CA ALA A 49 -2.69 2.31 -11.08
C ALA A 49 -4.20 2.38 -10.80
N ALA A 50 -4.90 1.28 -11.10
CA ALA A 50 -6.29 1.05 -10.73
C ALA A 50 -6.41 -0.21 -9.88
N LEU A 51 -7.36 -0.23 -8.95
CA LEU A 51 -7.68 -1.38 -8.12
C LEU A 51 -8.84 -2.16 -8.76
N ASN A 52 -8.65 -3.44 -9.04
CA ASN A 52 -9.73 -4.31 -9.50
C ASN A 52 -10.61 -4.69 -8.30
N VAL A 53 -11.87 -4.27 -8.33
CA VAL A 53 -12.87 -4.51 -7.28
C VAL A 53 -14.00 -5.41 -7.77
N THR A 54 -13.78 -6.16 -8.86
CA THR A 54 -14.74 -7.14 -9.36
C THR A 54 -14.91 -8.27 -8.36
N PHE A 55 -16.16 -8.66 -8.09
CA PHE A 55 -16.46 -9.84 -7.28
C PHE A 55 -15.88 -11.10 -7.91
N VAL A 56 -15.23 -11.94 -7.10
CA VAL A 56 -14.59 -13.18 -7.54
C VAL A 56 -15.59 -14.32 -7.56
N ASP A 57 -16.52 -14.32 -6.62
CA ASP A 57 -17.59 -15.31 -6.47
C ASP A 57 -18.86 -14.65 -5.89
N ASP A 58 -19.93 -15.43 -5.77
CA ASP A 58 -21.17 -15.03 -5.10
C ASP A 58 -20.90 -14.71 -3.62
N PRO A 59 -21.68 -13.79 -3.00
CA PRO A 59 -21.56 -13.49 -1.58
C PRO A 59 -21.77 -14.73 -0.70
N GLU A 60 -20.86 -14.97 0.23
CA GLU A 60 -20.95 -16.10 1.15
C GLU A 60 -21.66 -15.67 2.44
N LEU A 61 -22.70 -16.41 2.82
CA LEU A 61 -23.45 -16.18 4.05
C LEU A 61 -23.05 -17.22 5.09
N SER A 62 -22.61 -16.76 6.25
CA SER A 62 -22.38 -17.58 7.42
C SER A 62 -23.47 -17.34 8.49
N GLU A 63 -23.33 -17.99 9.65
CA GLU A 63 -24.25 -17.74 10.77
C GLU A 63 -24.19 -16.31 11.31
N SER A 64 -23.08 -15.59 11.08
CA SER A 64 -22.82 -14.27 11.68
C SER A 64 -22.17 -13.25 10.73
N SER A 65 -21.85 -13.61 9.48
CA SER A 65 -21.23 -12.73 8.49
C SER A 65 -21.86 -12.86 7.11
N LEU A 66 -21.71 -11.78 6.34
CA LEU A 66 -21.83 -11.75 4.88
C LEU A 66 -20.45 -11.41 4.34
N ASP A 67 -19.84 -12.33 3.62
CA ASP A 67 -18.50 -12.18 3.08
C ASP A 67 -18.56 -11.90 1.57
N LEU A 68 -17.83 -10.86 1.15
CA LEU A 68 -17.74 -10.41 -0.23
C LEU A 68 -16.28 -10.47 -0.68
N GLU A 69 -15.96 -11.41 -1.57
CA GLU A 69 -14.61 -11.53 -2.12
C GLU A 69 -14.48 -10.70 -3.41
N VAL A 70 -13.49 -9.82 -3.45
CA VAL A 70 -13.13 -9.02 -4.62
C VAL A 70 -11.70 -9.34 -5.05
N ASN A 71 -11.40 -9.14 -6.34
CA ASN A 71 -10.09 -9.44 -6.89
C ASN A 71 -8.95 -8.72 -6.13
N GLY A 72 -9.13 -7.43 -5.84
CA GLY A 72 -8.25 -6.62 -4.99
C GLY A 72 -6.86 -6.34 -5.56
N LEU A 73 -6.50 -6.83 -6.74
CA LEU A 73 -5.18 -6.60 -7.33
C LEU A 73 -5.12 -5.27 -8.08
N PHE A 74 -3.95 -4.64 -8.02
CA PHE A 74 -3.67 -3.45 -8.81
C PHE A 74 -3.27 -3.82 -10.24
N SER A 75 -3.79 -3.08 -11.20
CA SER A 75 -3.42 -3.13 -12.61
C SER A 75 -2.92 -1.76 -13.08
N ALA A 76 -2.15 -1.76 -14.17
CA ALA A 76 -1.89 -0.51 -14.87
C ALA A 76 -3.20 0.02 -15.45
N LYS A 77 -3.40 1.34 -15.38
CA LYS A 77 -4.59 1.99 -15.92
C LYS A 77 -4.73 1.67 -17.42
N ASP A 78 -5.93 1.28 -17.84
CA ASP A 78 -6.30 0.90 -19.22
C ASP A 78 -5.63 -0.39 -19.75
N ALA A 79 -5.00 -1.19 -18.89
CA ALA A 79 -4.49 -2.51 -19.28
C ALA A 79 -5.63 -3.54 -19.39
N VAL A 80 -5.60 -4.36 -20.44
CA VAL A 80 -6.51 -5.52 -20.56
C VAL A 80 -6.13 -6.52 -19.47
N VAL A 81 -6.97 -6.61 -18.44
CA VAL A 81 -6.78 -7.54 -17.32
C VAL A 81 -6.97 -8.96 -17.84
N LEU A 82 -5.87 -9.72 -17.95
CA LEU A 82 -5.95 -11.17 -18.00
C LEU A 82 -6.21 -11.65 -16.58
N SER A 83 -7.43 -12.07 -16.30
CA SER A 83 -7.82 -12.64 -15.00
C SER A 83 -7.07 -13.95 -14.78
N SER A 84 -5.98 -13.91 -14.02
CA SER A 84 -5.49 -15.11 -13.35
C SER A 84 -6.27 -15.25 -12.05
N HIS A 85 -7.16 -16.23 -11.99
CA HIS A 85 -7.94 -16.55 -10.79
C HIS A 85 -7.00 -17.19 -9.75
N TYR A 86 -6.32 -16.36 -8.97
CA TYR A 86 -5.62 -16.80 -7.77
C TYR A 86 -6.61 -16.75 -6.61
N HIS A 87 -7.37 -17.82 -6.42
CA HIS A 87 -8.21 -17.97 -5.24
C HIS A 87 -7.30 -18.37 -4.08
N ARG A 88 -7.19 -17.49 -3.08
CA ARG A 88 -6.47 -17.79 -1.84
C ARG A 88 -7.45 -17.70 -0.68
N SER A 89 -7.85 -18.87 -0.20
CA SER A 89 -8.76 -19.01 0.94
C SER A 89 -8.20 -18.27 2.15
N ILE A 90 -9.02 -17.37 2.69
CA ILE A 90 -8.83 -16.77 4.01
C ILE A 90 -9.00 -17.90 5.02
N ARG A 91 -8.00 -18.14 5.87
CA ARG A 91 -8.17 -19.07 7.00
C ARG A 91 -9.02 -18.38 8.06
N ASP A 92 -9.96 -19.13 8.64
CA ASP A 92 -10.85 -18.71 9.73
C ASP A 92 -10.12 -18.18 10.99
N SER A 93 -8.81 -18.39 11.09
CA SER A 93 -7.98 -17.96 12.21
C SER A 93 -7.68 -16.46 12.26
N LEU A 94 -8.09 -15.68 11.25
CA LEU A 94 -7.91 -14.23 11.17
C LEU A 94 -9.02 -13.50 11.93
N SER A 95 -9.14 -13.79 13.22
CA SER A 95 -10.18 -13.24 14.08
C SER A 95 -9.75 -11.87 14.63
N CYS A 96 -10.55 -10.84 14.36
CA CYS A 96 -10.51 -9.60 15.12
C CYS A 96 -10.71 -9.96 16.59
N LYS A 97 -9.82 -9.49 17.49
CA LYS A 97 -9.89 -9.83 18.93
C LYS A 97 -11.24 -9.49 19.58
N GLU A 98 -12.01 -8.61 18.95
CA GLU A 98 -13.38 -8.25 19.32
C GLU A 98 -14.33 -8.87 18.29
N ALA A 99 -15.17 -9.79 18.73
CA ALA A 99 -16.25 -10.39 17.93
C ALA A 99 -17.39 -9.38 17.58
N ASP A 100 -17.18 -8.08 17.84
CA ASP A 100 -18.23 -7.05 17.88
C ASP A 100 -18.07 -5.96 16.81
N LYS A 101 -17.12 -6.08 15.87
CA LYS A 101 -16.92 -5.06 14.82
C LYS A 101 -17.86 -5.24 13.64
N MET A 102 -18.46 -4.14 13.18
CA MET A 102 -19.43 -4.14 12.06
C MET A 102 -18.84 -4.52 10.70
N ILE A 103 -17.58 -4.18 10.43
CA ILE A 103 -16.90 -4.47 9.16
C ILE A 103 -15.50 -5.04 9.37
N LYS A 104 -15.15 -6.02 8.55
CA LYS A 104 -13.83 -6.63 8.45
C LYS A 104 -13.35 -6.52 7.01
N ILE A 105 -12.21 -5.88 6.79
CA ILE A 105 -11.55 -5.75 5.48
C ILE A 105 -10.26 -6.53 5.53
N SER A 106 -10.12 -7.55 4.68
CA SER A 106 -8.92 -8.39 4.61
C SER A 106 -8.19 -8.13 3.30
N LEU A 107 -6.91 -7.81 3.38
CA LEU A 107 -6.02 -7.59 2.24
C LEU A 107 -4.91 -8.62 2.28
N HIS A 108 -4.83 -9.45 1.24
CA HIS A 108 -3.70 -10.35 1.07
C HIS A 108 -2.45 -9.54 0.66
N GLU A 109 -1.24 -9.98 1.05
CA GLU A 109 0.02 -9.31 0.69
C GLU A 109 0.22 -9.11 -0.83
N ASP A 110 -0.44 -9.93 -1.65
CA ASP A 110 -0.43 -9.83 -3.11
C ASP A 110 -1.09 -8.52 -3.61
N VAL A 111 -1.96 -7.89 -2.81
CA VAL A 111 -2.45 -6.54 -3.08
C VAL A 111 -1.31 -5.53 -3.08
N LEU A 112 -0.42 -5.58 -2.07
CA LEU A 112 0.75 -4.72 -2.00
C LEU A 112 1.79 -5.07 -3.08
N LYS A 113 1.99 -6.37 -3.35
CA LYS A 113 2.91 -6.82 -4.41
C LYS A 113 2.44 -6.39 -5.81
N SER A 114 1.14 -6.49 -6.10
CA SER A 114 0.58 -6.05 -7.38
C SER A 114 0.72 -4.53 -7.55
N ALA A 115 0.44 -3.75 -6.50
CA ALA A 115 0.67 -2.30 -6.51
C ALA A 115 2.14 -1.98 -6.81
N SER A 116 3.05 -2.60 -6.07
CA SER A 116 4.50 -2.45 -6.23
C SER A 116 4.96 -2.77 -7.66
N SER A 117 4.45 -3.87 -8.24
CA SER A 117 4.75 -4.27 -9.62
C SER A 117 4.28 -3.24 -10.65
N VAL A 118 3.07 -2.67 -10.50
CA VAL A 118 2.55 -1.63 -11.40
C VAL A 118 3.46 -0.41 -11.43
N TYR A 119 3.86 0.11 -10.27
CA TYR A 119 4.75 1.29 -10.20
C TYR A 119 6.16 1.00 -10.70
N PHE A 120 6.68 -0.21 -10.46
CA PHE A 120 7.96 -0.65 -11.00
C PHE A 120 7.93 -0.71 -12.53
N ASN A 121 6.94 -1.40 -13.11
CA ASN A 121 6.79 -1.55 -14.56
C ASN A 121 6.54 -0.20 -15.26
N ALA A 122 5.90 0.75 -14.59
CA ALA A 122 5.72 2.12 -15.06
C ALA A 122 6.98 3.00 -14.92
N SER A 123 8.12 2.44 -14.49
CA SER A 123 9.39 3.15 -14.26
C SER A 123 9.24 4.36 -13.33
N LYS A 124 8.38 4.26 -12.30
CA LYS A 124 8.16 5.32 -11.31
C LYS A 124 8.94 5.16 -10.01
N MET A 125 9.68 4.07 -9.88
CA MET A 125 10.56 3.82 -8.74
C MET A 125 12.00 4.27 -9.03
N GLN A 126 12.14 5.52 -9.50
CA GLN A 126 13.40 6.16 -9.82
C GLN A 126 13.40 7.57 -9.26
N TRP A 127 14.50 8.00 -8.66
CA TRP A 127 14.63 9.30 -8.02
C TRP A 127 16.06 9.82 -8.13
N ILE A 128 16.18 11.11 -8.49
CA ILE A 128 17.45 11.83 -8.42
C ILE A 128 17.48 12.58 -7.09
N VAL A 129 18.42 12.21 -6.23
CA VAL A 129 18.70 12.90 -4.97
C VAL A 129 19.61 14.08 -5.25
N ASP A 130 19.00 15.24 -5.40
CA ASP A 130 19.69 16.52 -5.60
C ASP A 130 19.62 17.43 -4.36
N LYS A 131 18.86 17.02 -3.33
CA LYS A 131 18.72 17.76 -2.07
C LYS A 131 18.66 16.82 -0.88
N LEU A 132 19.52 17.09 0.09
CA LEU A 132 19.52 16.43 1.40
C LEU A 132 19.53 17.48 2.53
N PRO A 133 19.05 17.13 3.74
CA PRO A 133 19.22 17.97 4.92
C PRO A 133 20.68 18.37 5.19
N ASP A 134 21.61 17.45 4.93
CA ASP A 134 23.05 17.74 4.88
C ASP A 134 23.54 17.76 3.43
N GLN A 135 23.67 18.97 2.88
CA GLN A 135 24.11 19.19 1.50
C GLN A 135 25.58 18.85 1.27
N SER A 136 26.39 18.72 2.33
CA SER A 136 27.80 18.35 2.17
C SER A 136 27.99 16.93 1.63
N LEU A 137 26.97 16.07 1.80
CA LEU A 137 26.93 14.72 1.24
C LEU A 137 26.78 14.71 -0.29
N LEU A 138 26.25 15.79 -0.86
CA LEU A 138 26.06 16.00 -2.30
C LEU A 138 27.15 16.90 -2.91
N ASN A 139 28.33 16.99 -2.29
CA ASN A 139 29.47 17.69 -2.85
C ASN A 139 30.76 16.86 -2.69
N THR A 140 31.61 16.84 -3.70
CA THR A 140 32.84 16.03 -3.69
C THR A 140 33.79 16.40 -2.55
N ALA A 141 33.72 17.62 -2.02
CA ALA A 141 34.49 18.06 -0.86
C ALA A 141 34.19 17.24 0.40
N GLY A 142 32.92 16.88 0.62
CA GLY A 142 32.50 16.02 1.75
C GLY A 142 33.09 14.61 1.67
N TRP A 143 33.45 14.18 0.46
CA TRP A 143 33.98 12.84 0.18
C TRP A 143 35.51 12.80 0.12
N ARG A 144 36.20 13.92 0.36
CA ARG A 144 37.67 14.03 0.26
C ARG A 144 38.43 12.96 1.06
N PHE A 145 37.91 12.55 2.21
CA PHE A 145 38.52 11.54 3.07
C PHE A 145 37.94 10.12 2.88
N ILE A 146 36.84 10.00 2.13
CA ILE A 146 36.14 8.73 1.89
C ILE A 146 36.55 8.16 0.53
N ILE A 147 36.53 9.01 -0.50
CA ILE A 147 36.99 8.71 -1.86
C ILE A 147 37.94 9.83 -2.32
N PRO A 148 39.21 9.83 -1.89
CA PRO A 148 40.16 10.91 -2.20
C PRO A 148 40.36 11.16 -3.70
N LYS A 149 40.27 10.11 -4.53
CA LYS A 149 40.43 10.22 -5.99
C LYS A 149 39.26 10.95 -6.66
N LEU A 150 38.04 10.84 -6.12
CA LEU A 150 36.87 11.61 -6.57
C LEU A 150 37.13 13.11 -6.42
N TYR A 151 37.54 13.54 -5.22
CA TYR A 151 37.85 14.94 -4.95
C TYR A 151 39.03 15.47 -5.78
N LYS A 152 40.06 14.64 -6.04
CA LYS A 152 41.21 15.04 -6.88
C LYS A 152 40.81 15.28 -8.34
N MET A 153 39.89 14.47 -8.88
CA MET A 153 39.43 14.60 -10.26
C MET A 153 38.41 15.73 -10.42
N TYR A 154 37.53 15.90 -9.43
CA TYR A 154 36.42 16.86 -9.48
C TYR A 154 36.35 17.67 -8.17
N PRO A 155 37.28 18.62 -7.92
CA PRO A 155 37.35 19.33 -6.65
C PRO A 155 36.16 20.28 -6.44
N ASN A 156 35.48 20.15 -5.31
CA ASN A 156 34.33 20.98 -4.89
C ASN A 156 33.12 20.98 -5.84
N HIS A 157 33.00 19.97 -6.70
CA HIS A 157 31.85 19.85 -7.60
C HIS A 157 30.64 19.30 -6.84
N ASP A 158 29.46 19.75 -7.26
CA ASP A 158 28.20 19.21 -6.77
C ASP A 158 27.97 17.82 -7.35
N MET A 159 27.15 17.04 -6.64
CA MET A 159 26.79 15.68 -7.00
C MET A 159 25.31 15.48 -6.84
N ASN A 160 24.76 14.54 -7.60
CA ASN A 160 23.46 13.96 -7.30
C ASN A 160 23.60 12.43 -7.21
N LEU A 161 22.59 11.80 -6.61
CA LEU A 161 22.50 10.35 -6.56
C LEU A 161 21.30 9.92 -7.40
N ASN A 162 21.54 9.25 -8.51
CA ASN A 162 20.48 8.61 -9.28
C ASN A 162 20.17 7.25 -8.68
N VAL A 163 19.02 7.14 -8.03
CA VAL A 163 18.55 5.95 -7.33
C VAL A 163 17.43 5.31 -8.13
N SER A 164 17.58 4.04 -8.48
CA SER A 164 16.57 3.27 -9.19
C SER A 164 16.35 1.93 -8.52
N VAL A 165 15.10 1.52 -8.36
CA VAL A 165 14.76 0.14 -7.98
C VAL A 165 15.08 -0.79 -9.16
N SER A 166 15.80 -1.88 -8.91
CA SER A 166 16.27 -2.80 -9.95
C SER A 166 15.32 -3.99 -10.20
N SER A 167 14.45 -4.30 -9.25
CA SER A 167 13.37 -5.30 -9.37
C SER A 167 12.18 -4.94 -8.47
N PRO A 168 10.95 -5.43 -8.74
CA PRO A 168 9.81 -5.20 -7.85
C PRO A 168 10.15 -5.59 -6.39
N PRO A 169 9.92 -4.70 -5.41
CA PRO A 169 10.13 -5.00 -4.01
C PRO A 169 9.41 -6.27 -3.56
N THR A 170 10.11 -7.13 -2.82
CA THR A 170 9.53 -8.31 -2.17
C THR A 170 8.82 -7.85 -0.91
N ILE A 171 7.54 -8.21 -0.75
CA ILE A 171 6.70 -7.83 0.38
C ILE A 171 6.15 -9.11 1.01
N GLU A 172 6.34 -9.26 2.31
CA GLU A 172 5.88 -10.40 3.11
C GLU A 172 5.14 -9.84 4.33
N VAL A 173 3.87 -10.22 4.50
CA VAL A 173 3.10 -9.82 5.69
C VAL A 173 3.28 -10.88 6.77
N GLU A 174 4.01 -10.53 7.81
CA GLU A 174 4.28 -11.37 8.97
C GLU A 174 3.44 -10.89 10.18
N ASN A 175 3.56 -11.59 11.31
CA ASN A 175 2.85 -11.23 12.53
C ASN A 175 3.26 -9.83 13.01
N GLN A 176 2.30 -8.91 13.05
CA GLN A 176 2.42 -7.51 13.50
C GLN A 176 3.24 -6.57 12.60
N HIS A 177 3.89 -7.06 11.54
CA HIS A 177 4.67 -6.21 10.65
C HIS A 177 4.73 -6.70 9.21
N ILE A 178 4.99 -5.77 8.31
CA ILE A 178 5.18 -6.00 6.88
C ILE A 178 6.67 -5.92 6.61
N LYS A 179 7.27 -7.03 6.22
CA LYS A 179 8.67 -7.09 5.83
C LYS A 179 8.80 -6.73 4.36
N THR A 180 9.78 -5.91 4.03
CA THR A 180 10.01 -5.47 2.66
C THR A 180 11.49 -5.50 2.33
N THR A 181 11.83 -6.16 1.23
CA THR A 181 13.18 -6.22 0.68
C THR A 181 13.23 -5.44 -0.63
N ILE A 182 14.08 -4.42 -0.67
CA ILE A 182 14.20 -3.50 -1.80
C ILE A 182 15.59 -3.64 -2.41
N LEU A 183 15.65 -3.93 -3.71
CA LEU A 183 16.89 -3.96 -4.47
C LEU A 183 17.00 -2.64 -5.25
N LEU A 184 18.09 -1.92 -5.03
CA LEU A 184 18.34 -0.59 -5.58
C LEU A 184 19.68 -0.58 -6.29
N ASP A 185 19.75 0.16 -7.39
CA ASP A 185 20.99 0.65 -7.98
C ASP A 185 21.11 2.14 -7.71
N VAL A 186 22.30 2.56 -7.28
CA VAL A 186 22.63 3.95 -7.00
C VAL A 186 23.82 4.33 -7.87
N VAL A 187 23.65 5.33 -8.71
CA VAL A 187 24.74 5.96 -9.46
C VAL A 187 25.02 7.31 -8.84
N ILE A 188 26.29 7.59 -8.54
CA ILE A 188 26.73 8.92 -8.13
C ILE A 188 27.18 9.65 -9.39
N ASP A 189 26.54 10.79 -9.65
CA ASP A 189 26.89 11.67 -10.74
C ASP A 189 27.54 12.93 -10.20
N VAL A 190 28.62 13.36 -10.85
CA VAL A 190 29.23 14.68 -10.63
C VAL A 190 28.61 15.65 -11.63
N LEU A 191 28.24 16.82 -11.14
CA LEU A 191 27.67 17.92 -11.94
C LEU A 191 28.79 18.87 -12.34
N ASP A 192 29.18 18.87 -13.62
CA ASP A 192 30.22 19.74 -14.18
C ASP A 192 29.63 20.65 -15.26
N VAL A 193 29.28 21.88 -14.87
CA VAL A 193 28.69 22.98 -15.66
C VAL A 193 27.56 22.58 -16.63
N GLU A 194 27.84 21.86 -17.72
CA GLU A 194 26.88 21.41 -18.74
C GLU A 194 26.80 19.87 -18.87
N GLU A 195 27.60 19.11 -18.12
CA GLU A 195 27.66 17.65 -18.18
C GLU A 195 27.34 17.00 -16.83
N VAL A 196 26.57 15.91 -16.89
CA VAL A 196 26.32 15.02 -15.76
C VAL A 196 27.22 13.80 -15.95
N ILE A 197 28.25 13.67 -15.12
CA ILE A 197 29.30 12.67 -15.28
C ILE A 197 29.08 11.53 -14.26
N PRO A 198 28.64 10.33 -14.69
CA PRO A 198 28.51 9.19 -13.80
C PRO A 198 29.89 8.67 -13.41
N VAL A 199 30.22 8.73 -12.11
CA VAL A 199 31.57 8.43 -11.60
C VAL A 199 31.69 7.08 -10.91
N LEU A 200 30.61 6.57 -10.31
CA LEU A 200 30.58 5.24 -9.68
C LEU A 200 29.14 4.75 -9.47
N SER A 201 28.97 3.44 -9.34
CA SER A 201 27.66 2.81 -9.11
C SER A 201 27.73 1.70 -8.07
N PHE A 202 26.71 1.61 -7.22
CA PHE A 202 26.51 0.54 -6.27
C PHE A 202 25.17 -0.15 -6.49
N SER A 203 25.11 -1.45 -6.19
CA SER A 203 23.85 -2.13 -5.88
C SER A 203 23.69 -2.25 -4.38
N MET A 204 22.48 -2.00 -3.90
CA MET A 204 22.10 -2.07 -2.50
C MET A 204 20.88 -2.96 -2.31
N VAL A 205 20.92 -3.82 -1.30
CA VAL A 205 19.74 -4.54 -0.81
C VAL A 205 19.37 -3.98 0.54
N ILE A 206 18.15 -3.47 0.69
CA ILE A 206 17.60 -2.96 1.95
C ILE A 206 16.53 -3.91 2.47
N GLY A 207 16.69 -4.39 3.70
CA GLY A 207 15.65 -5.07 4.46
C GLY A 207 14.98 -4.12 5.44
N THR A 208 13.64 -4.05 5.42
CA THR A 208 12.85 -3.20 6.32
C THR A 208 11.68 -3.95 6.93
N SER A 209 11.24 -3.50 8.10
CA SER A 209 9.99 -3.92 8.74
C SER A 209 9.12 -2.70 8.97
N THR A 210 7.88 -2.74 8.47
CA THR A 210 6.90 -1.68 8.57
C THR A 210 5.77 -2.11 9.50
N SER A 211 5.41 -1.25 10.45
CA SER A 211 4.22 -1.39 11.28
C SER A 211 3.19 -0.37 10.83
N ALA A 212 1.95 -0.80 10.65
CA ALA A 212 0.82 0.05 10.32
C ALA A 212 -0.13 0.17 11.51
N GLU A 213 -0.72 1.34 11.69
CA GLU A 213 -1.67 1.63 12.78
C GLU A 213 -2.75 2.56 12.28
N ILE A 214 -3.99 2.37 12.73
CA ILE A 214 -5.07 3.32 12.47
C ILE A 214 -5.23 4.19 13.72
N SER A 215 -4.96 5.49 13.57
CA SER A 215 -5.09 6.47 14.65
C SER A 215 -5.89 7.66 14.16
N ARG A 216 -6.93 8.05 14.91
CA ARG A 216 -7.82 9.19 14.56
C ARG A 216 -8.36 9.13 13.11
N ASN A 217 -8.79 7.93 12.67
CA ASN A 217 -9.28 7.66 11.31
C ASN A 217 -8.25 7.87 10.18
N ALA A 218 -6.96 7.93 10.52
CA ALA A 218 -5.86 7.94 9.56
C ALA A 218 -5.08 6.62 9.65
N LEU A 219 -4.78 6.04 8.49
CA LEU A 219 -3.79 4.98 8.37
C LEU A 219 -2.40 5.61 8.47
N THR A 220 -1.75 5.35 9.60
CA THR A 220 -0.38 5.78 9.89
C THR A 220 0.55 4.58 9.84
N GLY A 221 1.86 4.84 9.77
CA GLY A 221 2.83 3.78 9.86
C GLY A 221 4.18 4.23 10.38
N SER A 222 5.03 3.25 10.63
CA SER A 222 6.45 3.44 10.90
C SER A 222 7.24 2.33 10.25
N VAL A 223 8.42 2.67 9.74
CA VAL A 223 9.37 1.76 9.12
C VAL A 223 10.64 1.69 9.96
N LYS A 224 11.17 0.49 10.09
CA LYS A 224 12.45 0.18 10.70
C LYS A 224 13.37 -0.41 9.64
N LEU A 225 14.61 0.06 9.64
CA LEU A 225 15.68 -0.57 8.87
C LEU A 225 16.17 -1.80 9.64
N ASN A 226 16.08 -2.98 9.03
CA ASN A 226 16.58 -4.22 9.61
C ASN A 226 18.07 -4.37 9.30
N ASP A 227 18.38 -4.35 8.00
CA ASP A 227 19.72 -4.55 7.48
C ASP A 227 19.86 -3.92 6.09
N PHE A 228 21.11 -3.75 5.67
CA PHE A 228 21.40 -3.44 4.28
C PHE A 228 22.75 -4.02 3.87
N THR A 229 22.86 -4.38 2.60
CA THR A 229 24.10 -4.81 1.96
C THR A 229 24.45 -3.87 0.81
N LEU A 230 25.75 -3.68 0.56
CA LEU A 230 26.25 -2.77 -0.45
C LEU A 230 27.34 -3.47 -1.27
N SER A 231 27.19 -3.43 -2.58
CA SER A 231 28.10 -4.03 -3.55
C SER A 231 28.50 -2.98 -4.58
N LEU A 232 29.80 -2.91 -4.90
CA LEU A 232 30.29 -2.02 -5.96
C LEU A 232 30.04 -2.67 -7.32
N ASN A 233 29.35 -1.95 -8.22
CA ASN A 233 29.14 -2.40 -9.59
C ASN A 233 30.34 -2.00 -10.45
N TRP A 234 30.68 -0.71 -10.44
CA TRP A 234 31.81 -0.15 -11.16
C TRP A 234 32.23 1.19 -10.56
N SER A 235 33.47 1.60 -10.81
CA SER A 235 34.04 2.88 -10.35
C SER A 235 35.03 3.43 -11.36
N LYS A 236 34.81 4.66 -11.83
CA LYS A 236 35.79 5.42 -12.65
C LYS A 236 36.83 6.13 -11.78
N VAL A 237 36.57 6.24 -10.48
CA VAL A 237 37.46 6.85 -9.49
C VAL A 237 38.36 5.82 -8.80
N GLY A 238 38.48 4.61 -9.36
CA GLY A 238 39.37 3.55 -8.88
C GLY A 238 38.82 2.77 -7.69
N ASP A 239 39.70 2.05 -7.00
CA ASP A 239 39.34 1.19 -5.87
C ASP A 239 38.80 2.00 -4.70
N LEU A 240 37.77 1.44 -4.06
CA LEU A 240 37.04 2.10 -2.99
C LEU A 240 37.22 1.35 -1.67
N HIS A 241 37.40 2.11 -0.58
CA HIS A 241 37.33 1.56 0.76
C HIS A 241 35.87 1.35 1.18
N MET A 242 35.31 0.20 0.79
CA MET A 242 33.88 -0.13 0.97
C MET A 242 33.38 0.02 2.41
N LEU A 243 34.25 -0.20 3.41
CA LEU A 243 33.88 0.00 4.82
C LEU A 243 33.53 1.46 5.14
N LEU A 244 34.27 2.44 4.59
CA LEU A 244 33.99 3.86 4.81
C LEU A 244 32.66 4.27 4.18
N ILE A 245 32.41 3.81 2.96
CA ILE A 245 31.17 4.08 2.23
C ILE A 245 29.98 3.44 2.96
N LYS A 246 30.12 2.19 3.41
CA LYS A 246 29.08 1.51 4.19
C LYS A 246 28.77 2.25 5.49
N THR A 247 29.78 2.77 6.19
CA THR A 247 29.58 3.57 7.42
C THR A 247 28.85 4.87 7.14
N LEU A 248 29.25 5.61 6.10
CA LEU A 248 28.58 6.84 5.69
C LEU A 248 27.11 6.58 5.35
N LEU A 249 26.85 5.56 4.52
CA LEU A 249 25.50 5.24 4.06
C LEU A 249 24.61 4.73 5.19
N SER A 250 25.15 3.89 6.09
CA SER A 250 24.47 3.47 7.32
C SER A 250 24.05 4.67 8.16
N THR A 251 24.93 5.66 8.29
CA THR A 251 24.66 6.89 9.05
C THR A 251 23.56 7.71 8.38
N ALA A 252 23.66 7.94 7.06
CA ALA A 252 22.66 8.68 6.30
C ALA A 252 21.28 7.98 6.33
N LEU A 253 21.24 6.66 6.16
CA LEU A 253 20.01 5.87 6.26
C LEU A 253 19.35 6.04 7.63
N LYS A 254 20.12 5.92 8.72
CA LYS A 254 19.56 5.96 10.08
C LYS A 254 19.20 7.36 10.59
N THR A 255 19.93 8.38 10.16
CA THR A 255 19.82 9.73 10.75
C THR A 255 19.09 10.74 9.86
N VAL A 256 19.00 10.46 8.56
CA VAL A 256 18.40 11.40 7.59
C VAL A 256 17.20 10.74 6.90
N ILE A 257 17.43 9.62 6.22
CA ILE A 257 16.42 9.01 5.33
C ILE A 257 15.29 8.35 6.14
N LEU A 258 15.62 7.46 7.07
CA LEU A 258 14.62 6.74 7.86
C LEU A 258 13.76 7.68 8.73
N PRO A 259 14.30 8.71 9.41
CA PRO A 259 13.49 9.68 10.12
C PRO A 259 12.56 10.49 9.20
N TYR A 260 13.02 10.86 8.01
CA TYR A 260 12.19 11.57 7.03
C TYR A 260 11.02 10.70 6.55
N ILE A 261 11.28 9.44 6.22
CA ILE A 261 10.22 8.49 5.82
C ILE A 261 9.23 8.30 6.97
N ASN A 262 9.71 8.09 8.20
CA ASN A 262 8.85 7.93 9.37
C ASN A 262 8.00 9.18 9.67
N LEU A 263 8.54 10.38 9.47
CA LEU A 263 7.77 11.61 9.59
C LEU A 263 6.59 11.59 8.61
N LYS A 264 6.83 11.23 7.34
CA LYS A 264 5.79 11.13 6.31
C LYS A 264 4.77 10.02 6.55
N LEU A 265 5.21 8.86 7.04
CA LEU A 265 4.27 7.78 7.40
C LEU A 265 3.44 8.13 8.64
N SER A 266 3.98 8.93 9.57
CA SER A 266 3.27 9.38 10.77
C SER A 266 2.23 10.48 10.51
N GLU A 267 2.41 11.28 9.45
CA GLU A 267 1.36 12.21 8.97
C GLU A 267 0.09 11.41 8.60
N GLY A 268 0.28 10.22 8.03
CA GLY A 268 -0.77 9.25 7.74
C GLY A 268 -1.65 9.62 6.53
N PHE A 269 -2.49 8.67 6.14
CA PHE A 269 -3.48 8.82 5.08
C PHE A 269 -4.88 8.71 5.66
N GLN A 270 -5.70 9.74 5.44
CA GLN A 270 -7.09 9.73 5.88
C GLN A 270 -7.86 8.64 5.16
N LEU A 271 -8.55 7.79 5.92
CA LEU A 271 -9.38 6.74 5.34
C LEU A 271 -10.62 7.36 4.67
N PRO A 272 -10.97 6.95 3.44
CA PRO A 272 -12.07 7.55 2.70
C PRO A 272 -13.42 7.25 3.35
N VAL A 273 -14.34 8.20 3.26
CA VAL A 273 -15.76 8.01 3.62
C VAL A 273 -16.44 7.28 2.47
N PHE A 274 -17.19 6.22 2.78
CA PHE A 274 -17.91 5.42 1.78
C PHE A 274 -19.42 5.62 1.95
N HIS A 275 -20.07 6.21 0.94
CA HIS A 275 -21.52 6.46 0.92
C HIS A 275 -22.10 7.10 2.20
N GLY A 276 -21.38 8.08 2.77
CA GLY A 276 -21.82 8.79 3.98
C GLY A 276 -21.48 8.07 5.29
N TYR A 277 -20.67 7.01 5.24
CA TYR A 277 -20.20 6.29 6.41
C TYR A 277 -18.68 6.36 6.56
N LYS A 278 -18.22 6.49 7.80
CA LYS A 278 -16.80 6.43 8.17
C LYS A 278 -16.54 5.26 9.11
N LEU A 279 -15.29 4.82 9.11
CA LEU A 279 -14.80 3.85 10.06
C LEU A 279 -14.70 4.47 11.46
N GLN A 280 -15.08 3.70 12.47
CA GLN A 280 -15.03 4.06 13.88
C GLN A 280 -14.33 2.94 14.67
N ASP A 281 -13.47 3.33 15.60
CA ASP A 281 -12.73 2.40 16.46
C ASP A 281 -12.01 1.28 15.69
N ALA A 282 -11.46 1.68 14.53
CA ALA A 282 -10.79 0.81 13.59
C ALA A 282 -9.44 0.32 14.12
N GLN A 283 -9.19 -0.98 13.97
CA GLN A 283 -7.95 -1.64 14.35
C GLN A 283 -7.36 -2.34 13.12
N ILE A 284 -6.03 -2.39 13.05
CA ILE A 284 -5.29 -3.08 11.99
C ILE A 284 -4.42 -4.18 12.57
N LEU A 285 -4.45 -5.35 11.94
CA LEU A 285 -3.72 -6.55 12.33
C LEU A 285 -2.97 -7.10 11.11
N CYS A 286 -1.74 -7.55 11.30
CA CYS A 286 -0.94 -8.22 10.27
C CYS A 286 -0.66 -9.64 10.75
N THR A 287 -0.97 -10.64 9.93
CA THR A 287 -0.83 -12.06 10.29
C THR A 287 -0.91 -12.95 9.06
N ASP A 288 0.00 -13.93 8.94
CA ASP A 288 -0.01 -15.00 7.94
C ASP A 288 -0.34 -14.56 6.49
N SER A 289 0.40 -13.59 5.94
CA SER A 289 0.17 -13.00 4.60
C SER A 289 -1.06 -12.10 4.45
N TRP A 290 -1.76 -11.79 5.53
CA TRP A 290 -2.96 -10.94 5.53
C TRP A 290 -2.82 -9.70 6.42
N ILE A 291 -3.33 -8.60 5.91
CA ILE A 291 -3.60 -7.36 6.65
C ILE A 291 -5.11 -7.30 6.86
N VAL A 292 -5.54 -7.25 8.11
CA VAL A 292 -6.95 -7.25 8.49
C VAL A 292 -7.28 -5.93 9.18
N ILE A 293 -8.30 -5.24 8.70
CA ILE A 293 -8.85 -4.03 9.31
C ILE A 293 -10.22 -4.37 9.87
N CYS A 294 -10.41 -4.17 11.17
CA CYS A 294 -11.66 -4.42 11.88
C CYS A 294 -12.21 -3.09 12.39
N SER A 295 -13.47 -2.77 12.14
CA SER A 295 -14.01 -1.46 12.48
C SER A 295 -15.51 -1.49 12.73
N ASP A 296 -15.99 -0.57 13.54
CA ASP A 296 -17.39 -0.16 13.53
C ASP A 296 -17.62 0.86 12.41
N VAL A 297 -18.89 1.09 12.07
CA VAL A 297 -19.26 2.03 11.03
C VAL A 297 -20.22 3.06 11.63
N THR A 298 -19.97 4.34 11.34
CA THR A 298 -20.82 5.42 11.81
C THR A 298 -21.14 6.39 10.68
N SER A 299 -22.37 6.90 10.67
CA SER A 299 -22.80 7.91 9.70
C SER A 299 -22.02 9.21 9.90
N VAL A 300 -21.61 9.84 8.80
CA VAL A 300 -20.97 11.16 8.78
C VAL A 300 -22.01 12.27 8.85
#